data_AF-A0A6A6LXR4-F1
#
_entry.id   AF-A0A6A6LXR4-F1
#
_cell.length_a   1.000
_cell.length_b   1.000
_cell.length_c   1.000
_cell.angle_alpha   90.00
_cell.angle_beta   90.00
_cell.angle_gamma   90.00
#
_symmetry.space_group_name_H-M   'P 1'
#
loop_
_entity.id
_entity.type
_entity.pdbx_description
1 polymer ?
#
loop_
_entity_poly.entity_id
_entity_poly.type
_entity_poly.pdbx_seq_one_letter_code
_entity_poly.pdbx_strand_id
1 'polypeptide(L)'
;MSSNSSSSPNEFLNNILSSNFSGLSGQIRFKAGELMHSPKLGIVNVVGKKYKEIDFWLPRYGFWESNEEGGGHQNGGGSLQLQGHVNWPGNLKRIPKGWAMPSNTKPMTIGVPGRTSFQSVKVLDYNLPYNFVPYNGTYDDLVNHVYNKTFDAIVGDVTILADRMDKVEFTQPYTESGLSMIVPVKSEESAWMFTKPFTWQMWVVTGAILIYTMFIVWFLEHQSNPDFRGPLKNQIGAAVLFTFSSLFFAHREKVYSNLTRVVLVVWLFVVLILNSSYTASLTSMLTIQRLRPNVTDIDWLRSKNLPIGCDEDSFVRDYLKKVLKFNNIKNVTSEYDYPSKFQGRQIYAAFLELPYQKVFLSHYCKEYVPNTPTYKFGGLGVSEGLPNDK
;
A
#
# COMPACT_ATOMS: atom_id res chain seq x y z
N MET A 1 -3.83 -11.13 -73.82
CA MET A 1 -4.75 -10.23 -73.08
C MET A 1 -5.81 -11.13 -72.46
N SER A 2 -5.60 -11.51 -71.19
CA SER A 2 -6.35 -11.02 -70.00
C SER A 2 -7.74 -11.69 -69.91
N SER A 3 -8.13 -12.36 -68.83
CA SER A 3 -7.89 -12.05 -67.43
C SER A 3 -8.10 -13.27 -66.54
N ASN A 4 -7.10 -13.57 -65.70
CA ASN A 4 -7.29 -14.33 -64.46
C ASN A 4 -8.37 -13.63 -63.64
N SER A 5 -9.56 -14.23 -63.50
CA SER A 5 -10.58 -13.76 -62.57
C SER A 5 -10.15 -14.14 -61.15
N SER A 6 -9.27 -13.34 -60.57
CA SER A 6 -9.03 -13.33 -59.13
C SER A 6 -10.33 -12.85 -58.48
N SER A 7 -11.22 -13.79 -58.14
CA SER A 7 -12.44 -13.50 -57.37
C SER A 7 -12.01 -12.77 -56.10
N SER A 8 -12.32 -11.48 -56.02
CA SER A 8 -11.94 -10.70 -54.86
C SER A 8 -12.66 -11.26 -53.62
N PRO A 9 -12.06 -11.26 -52.43
CA PRO A 9 -12.72 -11.73 -51.21
C PRO A 9 -14.09 -11.08 -50.98
N ASN A 10 -14.25 -9.82 -51.41
CA ASN A 10 -15.51 -9.07 -51.32
C ASN A 10 -16.60 -9.60 -52.26
N GLU A 11 -16.22 -10.06 -53.46
CA GLU A 11 -17.15 -10.63 -54.43
C GLU A 11 -17.66 -12.01 -53.97
N PHE A 12 -16.77 -12.81 -53.38
CA PHE A 12 -17.15 -14.08 -52.76
C PHE A 12 -18.07 -13.87 -51.54
N LEU A 13 -17.75 -12.90 -50.67
CA LEU A 13 -18.60 -12.55 -49.53
C LEU A 13 -19.98 -12.07 -49.99
N ASN A 14 -20.06 -11.24 -51.04
CA ASN A 14 -21.32 -10.79 -51.61
C ASN A 14 -22.16 -11.95 -52.16
N ASN A 15 -21.52 -12.97 -52.76
CA ASN A 15 -22.21 -14.17 -53.22
C ASN A 15 -22.73 -15.03 -52.06
N ILE A 16 -21.99 -15.12 -50.94
CA ILE A 16 -22.46 -15.81 -49.72
C ILE A 16 -23.66 -15.07 -49.11
N LEU A 17 -23.56 -13.74 -48.94
CA LEU A 17 -24.61 -12.93 -48.33
C LEU A 17 -25.87 -12.80 -49.21
N SER A 18 -25.76 -13.02 -50.52
CA SER A 18 -26.91 -13.06 -51.43
C SER A 18 -27.49 -14.47 -51.62
N SER A 19 -26.88 -15.50 -51.02
CA SER A 19 -27.36 -16.87 -51.11
C SER A 19 -28.71 -17.07 -50.41
N ASN A 20 -29.56 -17.89 -51.03
CA ASN A 20 -30.86 -18.30 -50.52
C ASN A 20 -31.02 -19.79 -50.84
N PHE A 21 -30.93 -20.63 -49.82
CA PHE A 21 -31.01 -22.07 -49.98
C PHE A 21 -31.71 -22.71 -48.77
N SER A 22 -32.28 -23.89 -49.00
CA SER A 22 -32.89 -24.69 -47.95
C SER A 22 -31.89 -25.75 -47.48
N GLY A 23 -31.57 -25.73 -46.18
CA GLY A 23 -30.71 -26.72 -45.53
C GLY A 23 -31.46 -27.56 -44.50
N LEU A 24 -30.74 -28.41 -43.77
CA LEU A 24 -31.29 -29.24 -42.69
C LEU A 24 -31.87 -28.43 -41.53
N SER A 25 -31.38 -27.21 -41.33
CA SER A 25 -31.86 -26.25 -40.32
C SER A 25 -33.02 -25.36 -40.81
N GLY A 26 -33.53 -25.62 -42.02
CA GLY A 26 -34.57 -24.82 -42.67
C GLY A 26 -34.01 -23.85 -43.72
N GLN A 27 -34.77 -22.79 -44.01
CA GLN A 27 -34.41 -21.83 -45.04
C GLN A 27 -33.35 -20.85 -44.53
N ILE A 28 -32.20 -20.81 -45.22
CA ILE A 28 -31.06 -19.95 -44.91
C ILE A 28 -31.03 -18.81 -45.92
N ARG A 29 -31.17 -17.58 -45.42
CA ARG A 29 -31.12 -16.35 -46.21
C ARG A 29 -30.51 -15.25 -45.36
N PHE A 30 -29.66 -14.42 -45.94
CA PHE A 30 -29.01 -13.31 -45.22
C PHE A 30 -29.60 -11.95 -45.63
N LYS A 31 -29.66 -11.00 -44.70
CA LYS A 31 -30.02 -9.60 -44.93
C LYS A 31 -29.16 -8.72 -44.03
N ALA A 32 -28.49 -7.73 -44.64
CA ALA A 32 -27.57 -6.83 -43.93
C ALA A 32 -26.45 -7.54 -43.13
N GLY A 33 -25.98 -8.70 -43.60
CA GLY A 33 -24.93 -9.48 -42.93
C GLY A 33 -25.43 -10.48 -41.88
N GLU A 34 -26.73 -10.51 -41.58
CA GLU A 34 -27.33 -11.40 -40.58
C GLU A 34 -28.28 -12.42 -41.20
N LEU A 35 -28.47 -13.56 -40.53
CA LEU A 35 -29.46 -14.56 -40.92
C LEU A 35 -30.88 -13.98 -40.76
N MET A 36 -31.65 -13.94 -41.85
CA MET A 36 -32.98 -13.33 -41.88
C MET A 36 -33.99 -14.01 -40.97
N HIS A 37 -33.92 -15.33 -40.85
CA HIS A 37 -34.85 -16.11 -40.05
C HIS A 37 -34.21 -16.46 -38.72
N SER A 38 -34.94 -16.19 -37.63
CA SER A 38 -34.52 -16.62 -36.30
C SER A 38 -34.40 -18.15 -36.28
N PRO A 39 -33.25 -18.71 -35.89
CA PRO A 39 -33.10 -20.16 -35.83
C PRO A 39 -34.05 -20.76 -34.80
N LYS A 40 -34.67 -21.89 -35.14
CA LYS A 40 -35.44 -22.72 -34.21
C LYS A 40 -34.45 -23.65 -33.50
N LEU A 41 -34.20 -23.43 -32.21
CA LEU A 41 -33.27 -24.25 -31.43
C LEU A 41 -34.05 -25.35 -30.70
N GLY A 42 -33.73 -26.62 -30.97
CA GLY A 42 -34.30 -27.75 -30.24
C GLY A 42 -33.60 -27.96 -28.90
N ILE A 43 -34.36 -28.10 -27.83
CA ILE A 43 -33.86 -28.41 -26.49
C ILE A 43 -34.04 -29.89 -26.24
N VAL A 44 -32.94 -30.57 -25.95
CA VAL A 44 -32.93 -32.02 -25.70
C VAL A 44 -32.47 -32.33 -24.29
N ASN A 45 -33.15 -33.27 -23.64
CA ASN A 45 -32.70 -33.90 -22.41
C ASN A 45 -31.92 -35.17 -22.74
N VAL A 46 -30.71 -35.33 -22.24
CA VAL A 46 -29.94 -36.57 -22.43
C VAL A 46 -29.94 -37.37 -21.13
N VAL A 47 -30.47 -38.59 -21.18
CA VAL A 47 -30.55 -39.50 -20.04
C VAL A 47 -29.93 -40.85 -20.41
N GLY A 48 -28.77 -41.14 -19.83
CA GLY A 48 -28.01 -42.35 -20.15
C GLY A 48 -27.57 -42.35 -21.62
N LYS A 49 -27.98 -43.34 -22.39
CA LYS A 49 -27.66 -43.48 -23.83
C LYS A 49 -28.78 -42.98 -24.76
N LYS A 50 -29.82 -42.34 -24.23
CA LYS A 50 -30.97 -41.84 -25.01
C LYS A 50 -31.15 -40.35 -24.79
N TYR A 51 -31.64 -39.64 -25.80
CA TYR A 51 -32.09 -38.27 -25.65
C TYR A 51 -33.60 -38.18 -25.88
N LYS A 52 -34.23 -37.19 -25.27
CA LYS A 52 -35.63 -36.83 -25.46
C LYS A 52 -35.70 -35.34 -25.77
N GLU A 53 -36.32 -34.99 -26.88
CA GLU A 53 -36.62 -33.59 -27.19
C GLU A 53 -37.72 -33.08 -26.26
N ILE A 54 -37.51 -31.90 -25.69
CA ILE A 54 -38.34 -31.35 -24.62
C ILE A 54 -39.14 -30.15 -25.11
N ASP A 55 -38.52 -29.26 -25.88
CA ASP A 55 -39.10 -27.97 -26.26
C ASP A 55 -38.29 -27.31 -27.38
N PHE A 56 -38.81 -26.24 -27.99
CA PHE A 56 -38.08 -25.39 -28.92
C PHE A 56 -37.91 -23.98 -28.37
N TRP A 57 -36.77 -23.38 -28.62
CA TRP A 57 -36.52 -21.98 -28.30
C TRP A 57 -36.39 -21.14 -29.56
N LEU A 58 -37.17 -20.06 -29.62
CA LEU A 58 -37.11 -19.04 -30.65
C LEU A 58 -36.66 -17.70 -30.03
N PRO A 59 -35.63 -17.03 -30.58
CA PRO A 59 -35.11 -15.78 -30.03
C PRO A 59 -36.13 -14.67 -29.73
N ARG A 60 -37.21 -14.59 -30.52
CA ARG A 60 -38.26 -13.56 -30.35
C ARG A 60 -39.43 -14.00 -29.48
N TYR A 61 -39.66 -15.30 -29.34
CA TYR A 61 -40.88 -15.83 -28.75
C TYR A 61 -40.62 -16.66 -27.49
N GLY A 62 -39.37 -17.00 -27.17
CA GLY A 62 -39.04 -17.85 -26.03
C GLY A 62 -39.33 -19.33 -26.31
N PHE A 63 -39.82 -20.06 -25.32
CA PHE A 63 -40.15 -21.49 -25.45
C PHE A 63 -41.46 -21.69 -26.22
N TRP A 64 -41.48 -22.67 -27.11
CA TRP A 64 -42.58 -22.98 -28.03
C TRP A 64 -42.78 -24.48 -28.20
N GLU A 65 -43.99 -24.93 -27.89
CA GLU A 65 -44.38 -26.34 -28.02
C GLU A 65 -44.67 -26.73 -29.47
N SER A 66 -44.12 -27.86 -29.92
CA SER A 66 -44.51 -28.48 -31.19
C SER A 66 -45.68 -29.45 -30.99
N ASN A 67 -46.85 -28.94 -30.61
CA ASN A 67 -48.07 -29.71 -30.77
C ASN A 67 -48.76 -29.24 -32.05
N GLU A 68 -48.77 -30.09 -33.09
CA GLU A 68 -49.91 -30.26 -33.99
C GLU A 68 -49.56 -31.31 -35.08
N GLU A 69 -50.01 -32.55 -34.86
CA GLU A 69 -50.69 -33.27 -35.94
C GLU A 69 -52.15 -32.82 -35.91
N GLY A 70 -52.52 -31.89 -36.80
CA GLY A 70 -53.91 -31.60 -37.13
C GLY A 70 -54.52 -30.32 -36.56
N GLY A 71 -54.19 -29.18 -37.16
CA GLY A 71 -55.15 -28.18 -37.61
C GLY A 71 -55.84 -27.30 -36.56
N GLY A 72 -55.38 -26.06 -36.46
CA GLY A 72 -56.26 -24.92 -36.20
C GLY A 72 -55.55 -23.73 -35.57
N HIS A 73 -55.44 -22.63 -36.33
CA HIS A 73 -54.95 -21.32 -35.88
C HIS A 73 -55.43 -20.98 -34.45
N GLN A 74 -54.55 -21.16 -33.47
CA GLN A 74 -54.60 -20.45 -32.19
C GLN A 74 -53.31 -19.66 -32.01
N ASN A 75 -53.45 -18.38 -31.69
CA ASN A 75 -52.36 -17.48 -31.36
C ASN A 75 -51.70 -17.93 -30.05
N GLY A 76 -50.79 -18.91 -30.13
CA GLY A 76 -49.90 -19.26 -29.03
C GLY A 76 -48.91 -18.12 -28.82
N GLY A 77 -48.97 -17.44 -27.68
CA GLY A 77 -47.86 -16.59 -27.21
C GLY A 77 -46.81 -17.50 -26.57
N GLY A 78 -45.54 -17.33 -26.93
CA GLY A 78 -44.47 -18.17 -26.37
C GLY A 78 -44.29 -17.96 -24.87
N SER A 79 -43.84 -19.01 -24.19
CA SER A 79 -43.72 -19.07 -22.73
C SER A 79 -42.28 -18.71 -22.29
N LEU A 80 -42.16 -18.06 -21.13
CA LEU A 80 -40.87 -17.85 -20.43
C LEU A 80 -40.40 -19.08 -19.65
N GLN A 81 -41.27 -20.09 -19.47
CA GLN A 81 -40.99 -21.31 -18.73
C GLN A 81 -41.04 -22.54 -19.64
N LEU A 82 -40.01 -23.38 -19.53
CA LEU A 82 -39.93 -24.70 -20.15
C LEU A 82 -41.04 -25.60 -19.57
N GLN A 83 -41.99 -26.02 -20.40
CA GLN A 83 -43.12 -26.84 -19.95
C GLN A 83 -42.82 -28.35 -19.92
N GLY A 84 -41.86 -28.81 -20.73
CA GLY A 84 -41.52 -30.24 -20.78
C GLY A 84 -40.76 -30.73 -19.54
N HIS A 85 -41.07 -31.95 -19.09
CA HIS A 85 -40.47 -32.56 -17.89
C HIS A 85 -38.96 -32.85 -18.09
N VAL A 86 -38.11 -32.13 -17.35
CA VAL A 86 -36.65 -32.34 -17.34
C VAL A 86 -36.29 -33.38 -16.28
N ASN A 87 -35.73 -34.51 -16.73
CA ASN A 87 -35.02 -35.44 -15.86
C ASN A 87 -33.66 -34.85 -15.49
N TRP A 88 -33.50 -34.52 -14.21
CA TRP A 88 -32.23 -34.04 -13.68
C TRP A 88 -31.33 -35.23 -13.28
N PRO A 89 -30.00 -35.06 -13.29
CA PRO A 89 -29.07 -36.05 -12.79
C PRO A 89 -29.44 -36.50 -11.37
N GLY A 90 -29.35 -37.81 -11.09
CA GLY A 90 -29.72 -38.37 -9.78
C GLY A 90 -31.23 -38.62 -9.58
N ASN A 91 -32.04 -38.56 -10.66
CA ASN A 91 -33.47 -38.87 -10.64
C ASN A 91 -34.30 -37.93 -9.74
N LEU A 92 -33.91 -36.65 -9.71
CA LEU A 92 -34.58 -35.63 -8.90
C LEU A 92 -35.94 -35.27 -9.52
N LYS A 93 -37.01 -35.34 -8.72
CA LYS A 93 -38.36 -34.89 -9.10
C LYS A 93 -38.57 -33.38 -9.01
N ARG A 94 -37.54 -32.62 -8.63
CA ARG A 94 -37.60 -31.16 -8.44
C ARG A 94 -36.46 -30.51 -9.19
N ILE A 95 -36.71 -29.30 -9.69
CA ILE A 95 -35.69 -28.46 -10.32
C ILE A 95 -34.62 -28.12 -9.26
N PRO A 96 -33.35 -28.49 -9.45
CA PRO A 96 -32.29 -28.11 -8.53
C PRO A 96 -32.16 -26.59 -8.52
N LYS A 97 -32.17 -25.98 -7.33
CA LYS A 97 -32.12 -24.52 -7.17
C LYS A 97 -30.73 -23.90 -7.39
N GLY A 98 -29.81 -24.62 -8.03
CA GLY A 98 -28.41 -24.19 -8.15
C GLY A 98 -27.69 -24.22 -6.81
N TRP A 99 -27.00 -23.14 -6.46
CA TRP A 99 -26.19 -23.00 -5.25
C TRP A 99 -26.99 -23.22 -3.96
N ALA A 100 -26.42 -23.99 -3.03
CA ALA A 100 -27.00 -24.23 -1.71
C ALA A 100 -26.67 -23.08 -0.75
N MET A 101 -27.55 -22.08 -0.69
CA MET A 101 -27.41 -20.95 0.24
C MET A 101 -27.44 -21.41 1.72
N PRO A 102 -26.66 -20.77 2.61
CA PRO A 102 -26.70 -21.04 4.05
C PRO A 102 -28.11 -20.93 4.64
N SER A 103 -28.44 -21.83 5.56
CA SER A 103 -29.74 -21.86 6.25
C SER A 103 -29.56 -21.91 7.76
N ASN A 104 -30.61 -21.63 8.55
CA ASN A 104 -30.52 -21.72 10.01
C ASN A 104 -30.13 -23.14 10.50
N THR A 105 -30.39 -24.18 9.70
CA THR A 105 -30.01 -25.57 9.99
C THR A 105 -28.56 -25.88 9.61
N LYS A 106 -27.99 -25.14 8.66
CA LYS A 106 -26.60 -25.25 8.22
C LYS A 106 -26.07 -23.83 7.97
N PRO A 107 -25.74 -23.09 9.04
CA PRO A 107 -25.18 -21.76 8.91
C PRO A 107 -23.78 -21.82 8.30
N MET A 108 -23.35 -20.71 7.72
CA MET A 108 -21.99 -20.56 7.23
C MET A 108 -21.01 -20.55 8.41
N THR A 109 -19.93 -21.33 8.34
CA THR A 109 -18.92 -21.39 9.40
C THR A 109 -17.72 -20.54 8.99
N ILE A 110 -17.50 -19.44 9.70
CA ILE A 110 -16.45 -18.47 9.41
C ILE A 110 -15.32 -18.62 10.43
N GLY A 111 -14.12 -18.93 9.97
CA GLY A 111 -12.91 -18.93 10.81
C GLY A 111 -12.46 -17.51 11.13
N VAL A 112 -12.10 -17.25 12.38
CA VAL A 112 -11.55 -15.96 12.83
C VAL A 112 -10.22 -16.20 13.55
N PRO A 113 -9.13 -15.49 13.22
CA PRO A 113 -7.88 -15.59 13.96
C PRO A 113 -8.09 -15.24 15.44
N GLY A 114 -7.71 -16.13 16.35
CA GLY A 114 -7.91 -15.91 17.79
C GLY A 114 -6.98 -14.87 18.42
N ARG A 115 -5.91 -14.46 17.70
CA ARG A 115 -4.89 -13.51 18.17
C ARG A 115 -4.99 -12.12 17.53
N THR A 116 -6.09 -11.79 16.86
CA THR A 116 -6.21 -10.49 16.20
C THR A 116 -6.55 -9.35 17.16
N SER A 117 -5.86 -8.22 17.01
CA SER A 117 -6.19 -6.94 17.64
C SER A 117 -7.38 -6.24 16.96
N PHE A 118 -7.79 -6.70 15.78
CA PHE A 118 -8.87 -6.11 14.99
C PHE A 118 -10.18 -6.86 15.22
N GLN A 119 -11.17 -6.20 15.82
CA GLN A 119 -12.53 -6.75 15.91
C GLN A 119 -13.16 -6.80 14.51
N SER A 120 -13.13 -7.98 13.89
CA SER A 120 -13.66 -8.20 12.56
C SER A 120 -15.14 -8.55 12.60
N VAL A 121 -16.01 -7.60 12.92
CA VAL A 121 -17.46 -7.81 12.75
C VAL A 121 -18.13 -6.54 12.22
N LYS A 122 -18.15 -6.40 10.90
CA LYS A 122 -19.25 -5.66 10.25
C LYS A 122 -20.29 -6.70 9.85
N VAL A 123 -21.42 -6.67 10.53
CA VAL A 123 -22.58 -7.52 10.22
C VAL A 123 -22.94 -7.28 8.76
N LEU A 124 -23.07 -8.35 7.97
CA LEU A 124 -23.52 -8.24 6.58
C LEU A 124 -24.89 -7.55 6.57
N ASP A 125 -25.11 -6.58 5.69
CA ASP A 125 -26.39 -5.84 5.59
C ASP A 125 -27.56 -6.72 5.11
N TYR A 126 -27.36 -8.03 4.99
CA TYR A 126 -28.31 -9.01 4.53
C TYR A 126 -28.35 -10.24 5.45
N ASN A 127 -29.53 -10.85 5.52
CA ASN A 127 -29.86 -11.86 6.53
C ASN A 127 -29.31 -13.24 6.14
N LEU A 128 -28.01 -13.48 6.33
CA LEU A 128 -27.39 -14.80 6.24
C LEU A 128 -27.08 -15.36 7.64
N PRO A 129 -27.46 -16.61 7.94
CA PRO A 129 -27.05 -17.26 9.18
C PRO A 129 -25.58 -17.68 9.09
N TYR A 130 -24.76 -17.17 10.00
CA TYR A 130 -23.33 -17.48 10.10
C TYR A 130 -22.90 -17.66 11.55
N ASN A 131 -21.83 -18.44 11.75
CA ASN A 131 -21.19 -18.67 13.04
C ASN A 131 -19.69 -18.36 12.93
N PHE A 132 -19.19 -17.47 13.79
CA PHE A 132 -17.77 -17.23 13.93
C PHE A 132 -17.13 -18.28 14.84
N VAL A 133 -16.05 -18.90 14.37
CA VAL A 133 -15.27 -19.88 15.12
C VAL A 133 -13.84 -19.34 15.30
N PRO A 134 -13.44 -19.01 16.54
CA PRO A 134 -12.07 -18.56 16.78
C PRO A 134 -11.09 -19.72 16.57
N TYR A 135 -9.96 -19.44 15.93
CA TYR A 135 -8.91 -20.41 15.66
C TYR A 135 -7.57 -19.96 16.24
N ASN A 136 -7.02 -20.78 17.13
CA ASN A 136 -5.71 -20.56 17.77
C ASN A 136 -4.65 -21.41 17.06
N GLY A 137 -4.13 -20.92 15.93
CA GLY A 137 -3.08 -21.57 15.16
C GLY A 137 -2.43 -20.60 14.18
N THR A 138 -1.73 -21.11 13.18
CA THR A 138 -1.09 -20.26 12.16
C THR A 138 -2.10 -19.81 11.10
N TYR A 139 -1.83 -18.68 10.43
CA TYR A 139 -2.64 -18.22 9.31
C TYR A 139 -2.65 -19.22 8.14
N ASP A 140 -1.54 -19.92 7.90
CA ASP A 140 -1.46 -20.92 6.83
C ASP A 140 -2.32 -22.14 7.15
N ASP A 141 -2.37 -22.57 8.42
CA ASP A 141 -3.29 -23.61 8.85
C ASP A 141 -4.73 -23.15 8.70
N LEU A 142 -5.04 -21.90 9.06
CA LEU A 142 -6.38 -21.34 8.92
C LEU A 142 -6.83 -21.36 7.45
N VAL A 143 -5.97 -20.94 6.51
CA VAL A 143 -6.21 -21.03 5.06
C VAL A 143 -6.40 -22.48 4.61
N ASN A 144 -5.61 -23.42 5.14
CA ASN A 144 -5.80 -24.84 4.83
C ASN A 144 -7.15 -25.39 5.33
N HIS A 145 -7.74 -24.84 6.40
CA HIS A 145 -9.08 -25.23 6.85
C HIS A 145 -10.17 -24.77 5.88
N VAL A 146 -10.00 -23.62 5.22
CA VAL A 146 -10.92 -23.21 4.15
C VAL A 146 -10.75 -24.09 2.91
N TYR A 147 -9.52 -24.37 2.51
CA TYR A 147 -9.24 -25.28 1.40
C TYR A 147 -9.85 -26.68 1.64
N ASN A 148 -9.74 -27.21 2.86
CA ASN A 148 -10.32 -28.49 3.27
C ASN A 148 -11.82 -28.43 3.57
N LYS A 149 -12.47 -27.26 3.43
CA LYS A 149 -13.90 -27.03 3.69
C LYS A 149 -14.33 -27.31 5.12
N THR A 150 -13.42 -27.18 6.08
CA THR A 150 -13.76 -27.12 7.51
C THR A 150 -14.35 -25.76 7.87
N PHE A 151 -13.87 -24.69 7.23
CA PHE A 151 -14.47 -23.37 7.25
C PHE A 151 -14.94 -22.98 5.84
N ASP A 152 -16.05 -22.25 5.75
CA ASP A 152 -16.56 -21.75 4.47
C ASP A 152 -15.82 -20.47 4.04
N ALA A 153 -15.40 -19.66 5.02
CA ALA A 153 -14.64 -18.43 4.81
C ALA A 153 -13.75 -18.10 6.02
N ILE A 154 -12.79 -17.20 5.83
CA ILE A 154 -12.01 -16.60 6.90
C ILE A 154 -12.19 -15.09 6.87
N VAL A 155 -12.51 -14.53 8.03
CA VAL A 155 -12.56 -13.09 8.25
C VAL A 155 -11.57 -12.74 9.35
N GLY A 156 -10.68 -11.79 9.05
CA GLY A 156 -9.65 -11.33 9.97
C GLY A 156 -8.53 -10.64 9.21
N ASP A 157 -7.47 -10.34 9.94
CA ASP A 157 -6.20 -9.79 9.46
C ASP A 157 -5.36 -10.81 8.67
N VAL A 158 -5.95 -11.42 7.64
CA VAL A 158 -5.27 -12.37 6.76
C VAL A 158 -4.60 -11.64 5.62
N THR A 159 -3.28 -11.73 5.56
CA THR A 159 -2.49 -11.17 4.46
C THR A 159 -2.67 -11.97 3.17
N ILE A 160 -3.01 -11.28 2.09
CA ILE A 160 -3.14 -11.82 0.74
C ILE A 160 -1.73 -12.09 0.20
N LEU A 161 -1.42 -13.39 0.02
CA LEU A 161 -0.14 -13.89 -0.48
C LEU A 161 -0.40 -14.81 -1.69
N ALA A 162 0.55 -14.84 -2.64
CA ALA A 162 0.44 -15.68 -3.85
C ALA A 162 0.20 -17.16 -3.49
N ASP A 163 1.02 -17.73 -2.60
CA ASP A 163 0.91 -19.13 -2.16
C ASP A 163 -0.44 -19.46 -1.48
N ARG A 164 -1.13 -18.45 -0.93
CA ARG A 164 -2.48 -18.60 -0.35
C ARG A 164 -3.56 -18.50 -1.42
N MET A 165 -3.38 -17.64 -2.44
CA MET A 165 -4.31 -17.48 -3.56
C MET A 165 -4.46 -18.76 -4.40
N ASP A 166 -3.46 -19.62 -4.42
CA ASP A 166 -3.55 -20.93 -5.08
C ASP A 166 -4.56 -21.89 -4.39
N LYS A 167 -4.93 -21.60 -3.14
CA LYS A 167 -5.81 -22.45 -2.32
C LYS A 167 -7.19 -21.82 -2.08
N VAL A 168 -7.25 -20.51 -1.97
CA VAL A 168 -8.47 -19.77 -1.61
C VAL A 168 -8.58 -18.50 -2.44
N GLU A 169 -9.81 -18.07 -2.71
CA GLU A 169 -10.04 -16.75 -3.31
C GLU A 169 -10.05 -15.68 -2.23
N PHE A 170 -9.54 -14.50 -2.55
CA PHE A 170 -9.55 -13.35 -1.66
C PHE A 170 -10.42 -12.23 -2.22
N THR A 171 -11.08 -11.51 -1.32
CA THR A 171 -11.73 -10.24 -1.66
C THR A 171 -10.69 -9.19 -2.06
N GLN A 172 -11.17 -8.05 -2.57
CA GLN A 172 -10.32 -6.86 -2.64
C GLN A 172 -9.78 -6.51 -1.25
N PRO A 173 -8.51 -6.06 -1.15
CA PRO A 173 -7.92 -5.74 0.13
C PRO A 173 -8.66 -4.58 0.79
N TYR A 174 -9.11 -4.76 2.03
CA TYR A 174 -9.83 -3.73 2.78
C TYR A 174 -8.89 -2.80 3.56
N THR A 175 -7.60 -3.16 3.66
CA THR A 175 -6.56 -2.34 4.29
C THR A 175 -5.26 -2.41 3.49
N GLU A 176 -4.48 -1.34 3.57
CA GLU A 176 -3.16 -1.26 2.93
C GLU A 176 -2.18 -2.31 3.48
N SER A 177 -1.47 -2.96 2.58
CA SER A 177 -0.34 -3.83 2.89
C SER A 177 0.98 -3.08 3.00
N GLY A 178 1.80 -3.59 3.90
CA GLY A 178 3.23 -3.57 3.67
C GLY A 178 4.04 -3.85 4.92
N LEU A 179 5.31 -4.20 4.73
CA LEU A 179 6.25 -4.47 5.81
C LEU A 179 7.03 -3.19 6.12
N SER A 180 6.97 -2.75 7.36
CA SER A 180 7.63 -1.54 7.85
C SER A 180 8.59 -1.88 8.98
N MET A 181 9.71 -1.15 9.03
CA MET A 181 10.70 -1.28 10.11
C MET A 181 10.53 -0.14 11.10
N ILE A 182 10.41 -0.47 12.38
CA ILE A 182 10.37 0.49 13.48
C ILE A 182 11.68 0.45 14.25
N VAL A 183 12.21 1.63 14.56
CA VAL A 183 13.45 1.80 15.33
C VAL A 183 13.25 2.86 16.42
N PRO A 184 13.95 2.74 17.56
CA PRO A 184 13.93 3.77 18.59
C PRO A 184 14.55 5.06 18.05
N VAL A 185 13.99 6.18 18.49
CA VAL A 185 14.49 7.52 18.19
C VAL A 185 15.82 7.70 18.92
N LYS A 186 16.80 8.26 18.21
CA LYS A 186 18.05 8.68 18.83
C LYS A 186 17.78 9.89 19.70
N SER A 187 17.81 9.70 21.02
CA SER A 187 17.79 10.82 21.96
C SER A 187 19.10 11.61 21.80
N GLU A 188 19.04 12.77 21.14
CA GLU A 188 20.11 13.75 21.17
C GLU A 188 19.81 14.78 22.28
N GLU A 189 19.86 14.35 23.53
CA GLU A 189 20.06 15.30 24.63
C GLU A 189 21.49 15.81 24.52
N SER A 190 21.68 16.92 23.82
CA SER A 190 23.00 17.51 23.68
C SER A 190 22.96 18.97 24.12
N ALA A 191 23.61 19.25 25.24
CA ALA A 191 23.96 20.60 25.67
C ALA A 191 24.65 21.42 24.56
N TRP A 192 25.24 20.76 23.55
CA TRP A 192 25.88 21.36 22.37
C TRP A 192 24.92 21.71 21.23
N MET A 193 23.60 21.73 21.47
CA MET A 193 22.61 22.07 20.43
C MET A 193 22.85 23.46 19.83
N PHE A 194 23.46 24.39 20.58
CA PHE A 194 23.78 25.75 20.12
C PHE A 194 24.87 25.83 19.04
N THR A 195 25.70 24.80 18.83
CA THR A 195 26.71 24.84 17.74
C THR A 195 26.19 24.33 16.40
N LYS A 196 25.05 23.63 16.41
CA LYS A 196 24.43 23.01 15.23
C LYS A 196 23.75 23.95 14.22
N PRO A 197 23.29 25.17 14.55
CA PRO A 197 22.63 26.05 13.58
C PRO A 197 23.53 26.40 12.40
N PHE A 198 24.84 26.47 12.60
CA PHE A 198 25.82 26.69 11.55
C PHE A 198 26.72 25.48 11.35
N THR A 199 27.01 25.16 10.09
CA THR A 199 27.99 24.13 9.75
C THR A 199 29.38 24.62 10.15
N TRP A 200 30.31 23.67 10.33
CA TRP A 200 31.70 24.00 10.62
C TRP A 200 32.32 24.96 9.60
N GLN A 201 31.97 24.81 8.31
CA GLN A 201 32.40 25.71 7.25
C GLN A 201 31.93 27.16 7.48
N MET A 202 30.67 27.35 7.89
CA MET A 202 30.11 28.68 8.18
C MET A 202 30.77 29.33 9.40
N TRP A 203 31.11 28.54 10.43
CA TRP A 203 31.88 29.03 11.58
C TRP A 203 33.27 29.53 11.16
N VAL A 204 33.98 28.78 10.30
CA VAL A 204 35.29 29.20 9.77
C VAL A 204 35.17 30.48 8.96
N VAL A 205 34.19 30.59 8.06
CA VAL A 205 33.95 31.81 7.27
C VAL A 205 33.62 33.00 8.17
N THR A 206 32.77 32.80 9.18
CA THR A 206 32.42 33.86 10.14
C THR A 206 33.65 34.35 10.91
N GLY A 207 34.48 33.42 11.38
CA GLY A 207 35.76 33.75 12.03
C GLY A 207 36.74 34.48 11.10
N ALA A 208 36.83 34.06 9.84
CA ALA A 208 37.69 34.72 8.86
C ALA A 208 37.25 36.15 8.55
N ILE A 209 35.94 36.38 8.38
CA ILE A 209 35.39 37.73 8.15
C ILE A 209 35.63 38.61 9.38
N LEU A 210 35.47 38.07 10.60
CA LEU A 210 35.76 38.79 11.84
C LEU A 210 37.23 39.25 11.93
N ILE A 211 38.17 38.36 11.62
CA ILE A 211 39.60 38.69 11.64
C ILE A 211 39.92 39.73 10.55
N TYR A 212 39.30 39.59 9.37
CA TYR A 212 39.47 40.54 8.27
C TYR A 212 38.96 41.94 8.62
N THR A 213 37.76 42.05 9.20
CA THR A 213 37.23 43.36 9.63
C THR A 213 37.99 43.94 10.80
N MET A 214 38.46 43.11 11.73
CA MET A 214 39.38 43.53 12.79
C MET A 214 40.67 44.14 12.22
N PHE A 215 41.26 43.51 11.21
CA PHE A 215 42.47 44.02 10.57
C PHE A 215 42.21 45.35 9.85
N ILE A 216 41.09 45.48 9.12
CA ILE A 216 40.74 46.74 8.43
C ILE A 216 40.52 47.88 9.42
N VAL A 217 39.75 47.63 10.48
CA VAL A 217 39.46 48.65 11.51
C VAL A 217 40.76 49.05 12.20
N TRP A 218 41.60 48.08 12.58
CA TRP A 218 42.91 48.37 13.15
C TRP A 218 43.76 49.21 12.19
N PHE A 219 43.84 48.84 10.92
CA PHE A 219 44.62 49.58 9.92
C PHE A 219 44.16 51.03 9.75
N LEU A 220 42.84 51.26 9.71
CA LEU A 220 42.27 52.60 9.51
C LEU A 220 42.30 53.49 10.76
N GLU A 221 42.18 52.92 11.97
CA GLU A 221 42.16 53.69 13.22
C GLU A 221 43.50 53.77 13.95
N HIS A 222 44.46 52.90 13.64
CA HIS A 222 45.81 52.92 14.21
C HIS A 222 46.47 54.31 14.10
N GLN A 223 46.26 55.01 12.98
CA GLN A 223 46.91 56.31 12.73
C GLN A 223 46.15 57.48 13.39
N SER A 224 44.82 57.37 13.47
CA SER A 224 43.90 58.45 13.83
C SER A 224 43.47 58.45 15.29
N ASN A 225 43.33 57.29 15.93
CA ASN A 225 42.80 57.17 17.28
C ASN A 225 43.91 57.06 18.34
N PRO A 226 43.97 57.94 19.36
CA PRO A 226 44.93 57.83 20.45
C PRO A 226 44.78 56.55 21.28
N ASP A 227 43.58 55.95 21.36
CA ASP A 227 43.33 54.70 22.09
C ASP A 227 43.99 53.48 21.41
N PHE A 228 44.30 53.59 20.12
CA PHE A 228 45.01 52.58 19.33
C PHE A 228 46.52 52.86 19.24
N ARG A 229 47.06 53.80 20.04
CA ARG A 229 48.50 54.08 20.12
C ARG A 229 49.12 53.38 21.33
N GLY A 230 50.25 52.70 21.12
CA GLY A 230 50.95 51.92 22.15
C GLY A 230 51.68 50.70 21.60
N PRO A 231 52.24 49.83 22.45
CA PRO A 231 52.88 48.58 22.01
C PRO A 231 51.88 47.68 21.27
N LEU A 232 52.36 46.96 20.24
CA LEU A 232 51.56 46.12 19.32
C LEU A 232 50.51 45.23 20.01
N LYS A 233 50.84 44.68 21.18
CA LYS A 233 49.93 43.83 21.97
C LYS A 233 48.67 44.58 22.46
N ASN A 234 48.80 45.84 22.84
CA ASN A 234 47.68 46.64 23.35
C ASN A 234 46.78 47.13 22.21
N GLN A 235 47.36 47.45 21.05
CA GLN A 235 46.59 47.86 19.86
C GLN A 235 45.73 46.72 19.32
N ILE A 236 46.30 45.52 19.23
CA ILE A 236 45.60 44.32 18.82
C ILE A 236 44.51 43.97 19.85
N GLY A 237 44.81 44.09 21.14
CA GLY A 237 43.83 43.87 22.22
C GLY A 237 42.61 44.81 22.13
N ALA A 238 42.83 46.10 21.87
CA ALA A 238 41.76 47.07 21.65
C ALA A 238 40.94 46.74 20.40
N ALA A 239 41.58 46.39 19.28
CA ALA A 239 40.89 45.99 18.05
C ALA A 239 40.06 44.70 18.22
N VAL A 240 40.58 43.70 18.95
CA VAL A 240 39.84 42.47 19.29
C VAL A 240 38.63 42.82 20.17
N LEU A 241 38.83 43.64 21.20
CA LEU A 241 37.76 44.00 22.13
C LEU A 241 36.66 44.80 21.43
N PHE A 242 37.05 45.72 20.55
CA PHE A 242 36.13 46.53 19.75
C PHE A 242 35.31 45.67 18.77
N THR A 243 35.99 44.82 17.98
CA THR A 243 35.31 43.95 17.01
C THR A 243 34.44 42.89 17.69
N PHE A 244 34.88 42.32 18.80
CA PHE A 244 34.06 41.42 19.60
C PHE A 244 32.84 42.13 20.20
N SER A 245 33.00 43.36 20.71
CA SER A 245 31.87 44.12 21.26
C SER A 245 30.85 44.52 20.19
N SER A 246 31.30 44.72 18.95
CA SER A 246 30.41 45.02 17.81
C SER A 246 29.47 43.86 17.44
N LEU A 247 29.87 42.60 17.69
CA LEU A 247 29.01 41.42 17.47
C LEU A 247 27.73 41.45 18.33
N PHE A 248 27.83 42.07 19.51
CA PHE A 248 26.74 42.21 20.48
C PHE A 248 26.11 43.62 20.48
N PHE A 249 26.38 44.43 19.44
CA PHE A 249 25.94 45.83 19.37
C PHE A 249 26.41 46.71 20.56
N ALA A 250 27.46 46.31 21.27
CA ALA A 250 28.00 47.04 22.42
C ALA A 250 29.10 48.01 21.99
N HIS A 251 28.75 49.07 21.25
CA HIS A 251 29.74 50.09 20.84
C HIS A 251 30.18 50.96 22.04
N ARG A 252 31.40 50.76 22.53
CA ARG A 252 32.00 51.56 23.61
C ARG A 252 33.00 52.62 23.14
N GLU A 253 33.63 52.45 21.99
CA GLU A 253 34.74 53.32 21.56
C GLU A 253 34.33 54.35 20.51
N LYS A 254 34.93 55.55 20.60
CA LYS A 254 34.71 56.65 19.66
C LYS A 254 35.53 56.39 18.38
N VAL A 255 34.86 56.39 17.24
CA VAL A 255 35.47 56.23 15.91
C VAL A 255 35.79 57.62 15.35
N TYR A 256 37.02 57.84 14.89
CA TYR A 256 37.52 59.14 14.45
C TYR A 256 37.53 59.26 12.92
N SER A 257 37.77 58.17 12.18
CA SER A 257 37.86 58.19 10.72
C SER A 257 36.49 58.01 10.04
N ASN A 258 36.18 58.90 9.09
CA ASN A 258 34.96 58.81 8.27
C ASN A 258 34.91 57.52 7.42
N LEU A 259 36.08 57.01 6.97
CA LEU A 259 36.16 55.74 6.22
C LEU A 259 35.85 54.54 7.11
N THR A 260 36.39 54.51 8.34
CA THR A 260 36.09 53.46 9.33
C THR A 260 34.61 53.43 9.66
N ARG A 261 33.95 54.60 9.71
CA ARG A 261 32.51 54.70 9.93
C ARG A 261 31.69 54.01 8.84
N VAL A 262 32.06 54.16 7.56
CA VAL A 262 31.39 53.48 6.44
C VAL A 262 31.61 51.97 6.53
N VAL A 263 32.86 51.53 6.77
CA VAL A 263 33.19 50.11 6.95
C VAL A 263 32.40 49.50 8.10
N LEU A 264 32.24 50.22 9.21
CA LEU A 264 31.48 49.77 10.37
C LEU A 264 29.98 49.65 10.10
N VAL A 265 29.38 50.56 9.32
CA VAL A 265 27.97 50.43 8.93
C VAL A 265 27.75 49.16 8.10
N VAL A 266 28.64 48.89 7.14
CA VAL A 266 28.58 47.66 6.34
C VAL A 266 28.78 46.42 7.22
N TRP A 267 29.75 46.47 8.12
CA TRP A 267 30.03 45.38 9.07
C TRP A 267 28.84 45.09 10.00
N LEU A 268 28.22 46.11 10.58
CA LEU A 268 27.04 45.96 11.42
C LEU A 268 25.86 45.35 10.66
N PHE A 269 25.73 45.64 9.36
CA PHE A 269 24.75 44.98 8.50
C PHE A 269 25.05 43.48 8.32
N VAL A 270 26.32 43.11 8.13
CA VAL A 270 26.76 41.69 8.08
C VAL A 270 26.48 40.98 9.40
N VAL A 271 26.84 41.60 10.54
CA VAL A 271 26.58 41.05 11.88
C VAL A 271 25.08 40.86 12.11
N LEU A 272 24.25 41.81 11.69
CA LEU A 272 22.80 41.71 11.76
C LEU A 272 22.29 40.49 10.98
N ILE A 273 22.74 40.30 9.73
CA ILE A 273 22.35 39.14 8.91
C ILE A 273 22.81 37.83 9.57
N LEU A 274 24.03 37.77 10.11
CA LEU A 274 24.55 36.59 10.79
C LEU A 274 23.72 36.23 12.03
N ASN A 275 23.42 37.21 12.89
CA ASN A 275 22.62 37.01 14.09
C ASN A 275 21.17 36.62 13.75
N SER A 276 20.56 37.26 12.75
CA SER A 276 19.22 36.91 12.27
C SER A 276 19.18 35.49 11.68
N SER A 277 20.17 35.11 10.87
CA SER A 277 20.23 33.78 10.24
C SER A 277 20.50 32.67 11.27
N TYR A 278 21.36 32.93 12.26
CA TYR A 278 21.61 32.02 13.37
C TYR A 278 20.33 31.80 14.17
N THR A 279 19.65 32.88 14.55
CA THR A 279 18.41 32.81 15.33
C THR A 279 17.31 32.08 14.54
N ALA A 280 17.14 32.38 13.26
CA ALA A 280 16.16 31.71 12.40
C ALA A 280 16.44 30.20 12.25
N SER A 281 17.71 29.82 12.14
CA SER A 281 18.10 28.41 12.02
C SER A 281 17.92 27.65 13.35
N LEU A 282 18.27 28.30 14.47
CA LEU A 282 18.05 27.75 15.80
C LEU A 282 16.55 27.56 16.10
N THR A 283 15.72 28.56 15.80
CA THR A 283 14.26 28.48 16.00
C THR A 283 13.63 27.43 15.10
N SER A 284 14.04 27.33 13.83
CA SER A 284 13.61 26.24 12.93
C SER A 284 13.97 24.86 13.49
N MET A 285 15.16 24.71 14.07
CA MET A 285 15.63 23.46 14.65
C MET A 285 14.88 23.10 15.94
N LEU A 286 14.47 24.08 16.75
CA LEU A 286 13.68 23.86 17.96
C LEU A 286 12.19 23.60 17.66
N THR A 287 11.66 24.17 16.58
CA THR A 287 10.27 23.97 16.16
C THR A 287 10.06 22.65 15.42
N ILE A 288 11.03 22.23 14.59
CA ILE A 288 10.98 20.94 13.92
C ILE A 288 11.55 19.88 14.85
N GLN A 289 10.67 19.11 15.50
CA GLN A 289 11.05 17.86 16.16
C GLN A 289 11.55 16.86 15.11
N ARG A 290 12.84 16.92 14.77
CA ARG A 290 13.48 15.93 13.91
C ARG A 290 13.72 14.66 14.72
N LEU A 291 12.76 13.75 14.70
CA LEU A 291 12.97 12.39 15.18
C LEU A 291 13.99 11.71 14.25
N ARG A 292 15.25 11.66 14.68
CA ARG A 292 16.29 10.95 13.93
C ARG A 292 16.26 9.47 14.33
N PRO A 293 16.11 8.54 13.39
CA PRO A 293 16.19 7.12 13.70
C PRO A 293 17.59 6.79 14.24
N ASN A 294 17.68 5.95 15.28
CA ASN A 294 18.96 5.48 15.79
C ASN A 294 19.69 4.57 14.79
N VAL A 295 18.91 3.87 13.95
CA VAL A 295 19.40 2.99 12.89
C VAL A 295 18.71 3.37 11.59
N THR A 296 19.51 3.78 10.60
CA THR A 296 19.00 4.27 9.30
C THR A 296 18.97 3.19 8.22
N ASP A 297 19.70 2.08 8.36
CA ASP A 297 19.92 1.15 7.25
C ASP A 297 19.71 -0.33 7.63
N ILE A 298 18.92 -1.03 6.80
CA ILE A 298 18.67 -2.47 6.90
C ILE A 298 19.97 -3.25 6.67
N ASP A 299 20.82 -2.80 5.75
CA ASP A 299 22.08 -3.48 5.44
C ASP A 299 23.07 -3.39 6.61
N TRP A 300 23.03 -2.30 7.38
CA TRP A 300 23.80 -2.16 8.61
C TRP A 300 23.36 -3.17 9.68
N LEU A 301 22.04 -3.33 9.89
CA LEU A 301 21.51 -4.35 10.81
C LEU A 301 21.95 -5.76 10.42
N ARG A 302 21.90 -6.05 9.12
CA ARG A 302 22.28 -7.37 8.56
C ARG A 302 23.78 -7.62 8.73
N SER A 303 24.63 -6.68 8.34
CA SER A 303 26.09 -6.82 8.40
C SER A 303 26.62 -6.99 9.83
N LYS A 304 25.96 -6.36 10.81
CA LYS A 304 26.29 -6.48 12.25
C LYS A 304 25.61 -7.65 12.94
N ASN A 305 24.76 -8.41 12.24
CA ASN A 305 23.97 -9.52 12.78
C ASN A 305 23.19 -9.15 14.06
N LEU A 306 22.65 -7.94 14.09
CA LEU A 306 21.92 -7.42 15.25
C LEU A 306 20.57 -8.13 15.39
N PRO A 307 20.10 -8.37 16.62
CA PRO A 307 18.82 -9.01 16.84
C PRO A 307 17.68 -8.08 16.41
N ILE A 308 16.78 -8.60 15.58
CA ILE A 308 15.57 -7.92 15.12
C ILE A 308 14.33 -8.62 15.66
N GLY A 309 13.29 -7.85 15.97
CA GLY A 309 12.00 -8.35 16.41
C GLY A 309 11.02 -8.48 15.24
N CYS A 310 10.20 -9.52 15.25
CA CYS A 310 8.99 -9.59 14.43
C CYS A 310 7.90 -10.34 15.20
N ASP A 311 6.67 -10.16 14.76
CA ASP A 311 5.55 -10.94 15.29
C ASP A 311 5.73 -12.41 14.92
N GLU A 312 5.06 -13.31 15.63
CA GLU A 312 4.97 -14.74 15.33
C GLU A 312 4.10 -15.01 14.09
N ASP A 313 4.09 -14.10 13.13
CA ASP A 313 3.51 -14.36 11.83
C ASP A 313 4.48 -15.18 10.97
N SER A 314 4.01 -16.36 10.57
CA SER A 314 4.62 -17.27 9.61
C SER A 314 5.25 -16.54 8.41
N PHE A 315 4.53 -15.59 7.78
CA PHE A 315 5.01 -14.99 6.54
C PHE A 315 6.06 -13.91 6.77
N VAL A 316 5.89 -13.04 7.78
CA VAL A 316 6.86 -11.95 8.06
C VAL A 316 8.21 -12.54 8.42
N ARG A 317 8.21 -13.56 9.26
CA ARG A 317 9.42 -14.29 9.65
C ARG A 317 10.08 -14.96 8.46
N ASP A 318 9.29 -15.63 7.63
CA ASP A 318 9.79 -16.28 6.41
C ASP A 318 10.35 -15.27 5.42
N TYR A 319 9.70 -14.11 5.25
CA TYR A 319 10.16 -13.02 4.41
C TYR A 319 11.50 -12.47 4.90
N LEU A 320 11.62 -12.20 6.21
CA LEU A 320 12.86 -11.72 6.81
C LEU A 320 14.02 -12.70 6.62
N LYS A 321 13.75 -14.00 6.72
CA LYS A 321 14.75 -15.06 6.60
C LYS A 321 15.11 -15.38 5.14
N LYS A 322 14.13 -15.58 4.26
CA LYS A 322 14.31 -16.02 2.87
C LYS A 322 14.69 -14.87 1.94
N VAL A 323 14.02 -13.72 2.08
CA VAL A 323 14.19 -12.56 1.17
C VAL A 323 15.22 -11.58 1.72
N LEU A 324 15.04 -11.12 2.95
CA LEU A 324 15.93 -10.12 3.57
C LEU A 324 17.20 -10.73 4.21
N LYS A 325 17.30 -12.06 4.24
CA LYS A 325 18.47 -12.84 4.70
C LYS A 325 18.94 -12.47 6.11
N PHE A 326 18.01 -12.24 7.02
CA PHE A 326 18.31 -12.07 8.44
C PHE A 326 18.45 -13.41 9.16
N ASN A 327 19.50 -13.53 9.97
CA ASN A 327 19.78 -14.74 10.75
C ASN A 327 19.31 -14.63 12.21
N ASN A 328 19.39 -13.44 12.80
CA ASN A 328 19.09 -13.20 14.22
C ASN A 328 17.70 -12.57 14.40
N ILE A 329 16.66 -13.40 14.25
CA ILE A 329 15.26 -12.98 14.39
C ILE A 329 14.72 -13.42 15.76
N LYS A 330 14.09 -12.51 16.48
CA LYS A 330 13.44 -12.73 17.77
C LYS A 330 11.93 -12.60 17.59
N ASN A 331 11.21 -13.63 17.98
CA ASN A 331 9.75 -13.60 17.97
C ASN A 331 9.26 -12.77 19.15
N VAL A 332 8.30 -11.89 18.89
CA VAL A 332 7.60 -11.09 19.88
C VAL A 332 6.13 -11.47 19.77
N THR A 333 5.56 -12.04 20.83
CA THR A 333 4.20 -12.62 20.81
C THR A 333 3.07 -11.60 20.90
N SER A 334 3.39 -10.38 21.33
CA SER A 334 2.40 -9.32 21.57
C SER A 334 2.95 -7.99 21.11
N GLU A 335 2.10 -7.21 20.44
CA GLU A 335 2.40 -5.84 20.01
C GLU A 335 2.80 -4.92 21.20
N TYR A 336 2.34 -5.25 22.40
CA TYR A 336 2.63 -4.48 23.61
C TYR A 336 4.00 -4.83 24.23
N ASP A 337 4.64 -5.93 23.81
CA ASP A 337 5.92 -6.35 24.38
C ASP A 337 7.10 -5.64 23.72
N TYR A 338 6.94 -5.09 22.51
CA TYR A 338 8.00 -4.43 21.75
C TYR A 338 8.78 -3.37 22.56
N PRO A 339 8.15 -2.44 23.31
CA PRO A 339 8.88 -1.44 24.08
C PRO A 339 9.82 -2.06 25.12
N SER A 340 9.37 -3.10 25.83
CA SER A 340 10.20 -3.82 26.80
C SER A 340 11.40 -4.51 26.14
N LYS A 341 11.22 -5.05 24.93
CA LYS A 341 12.29 -5.69 24.15
C LYS A 341 13.31 -4.68 23.64
N PHE A 342 12.88 -3.50 23.22
CA PHE A 342 13.77 -2.41 22.83
C PHE A 342 14.57 -1.87 24.03
N GLN A 343 13.91 -1.61 25.16
CA GLN A 343 14.57 -1.13 26.39
C GLN A 343 15.59 -2.14 26.93
N GLY A 344 15.24 -3.44 26.91
CA GLY A 344 16.14 -4.53 27.30
C GLY A 344 17.28 -4.81 26.31
N ARG A 345 17.40 -4.04 25.21
CA ARG A 345 18.33 -4.27 24.09
C ARG A 345 18.28 -5.70 23.54
N GLN A 346 17.13 -6.36 23.66
CA GLN A 346 16.89 -7.68 23.08
C GLN A 346 16.68 -7.58 21.56
N ILE A 347 16.20 -6.43 21.09
CA ILE A 347 16.02 -6.10 19.68
C ILE A 347 16.51 -4.67 19.39
N TYR A 348 17.03 -4.45 18.19
CA TYR A 348 17.48 -3.12 17.72
C TYR A 348 16.52 -2.49 16.70
N ALA A 349 15.73 -3.32 16.02
CA ALA A 349 14.68 -2.93 15.10
C ALA A 349 13.53 -3.95 15.19
N ALA A 350 12.31 -3.52 14.90
CA ALA A 350 11.15 -4.38 14.79
C ALA A 350 10.57 -4.29 13.38
N PHE A 351 10.17 -5.42 12.81
CA PHE A 351 9.49 -5.48 11.52
C PHE A 351 8.03 -5.86 11.75
N LEU A 352 7.13 -4.97 11.31
CA LEU A 352 5.70 -5.06 11.54
C LEU A 352 4.96 -4.77 10.25
N GLU A 353 3.79 -5.40 10.06
CA GLU A 353 2.90 -4.98 8.99
C GLU A 353 2.36 -3.57 9.25
N LEU A 354 2.06 -2.83 8.18
CA LEU A 354 1.64 -1.43 8.24
C LEU A 354 0.49 -1.15 9.23
N PRO A 355 -0.59 -1.95 9.29
CA PRO A 355 -1.68 -1.69 10.22
C PRO A 355 -1.22 -1.71 11.68
N TYR A 356 -0.47 -2.75 12.08
CA TYR A 356 0.08 -2.85 13.43
C TYR A 356 1.13 -1.76 13.70
N GLN A 357 1.95 -1.42 12.70
CA GLN A 357 2.90 -0.32 12.82
C GLN A 357 2.20 1.04 13.04
N LYS A 358 1.07 1.30 12.38
CA LYS A 358 0.27 2.51 12.59
C LYS A 358 -0.32 2.54 14.01
N VAL A 359 -0.83 1.40 14.51
CA VAL A 359 -1.34 1.26 15.89
C VAL A 359 -0.23 1.42 16.92
N PHE A 360 0.94 0.82 16.69
CA PHE A 360 2.09 0.96 17.58
C PHE A 360 2.57 2.40 17.68
N LEU A 361 2.75 3.08 16.53
CA LEU A 361 3.19 4.47 16.52
C LEU A 361 2.14 5.43 17.07
N SER A 362 0.84 5.12 17.03
CA SER A 362 -0.16 5.99 17.66
C SER A 362 0.02 6.06 19.18
N HIS A 363 0.52 4.99 19.81
CA HIS A 363 0.82 4.94 21.24
C HIS A 363 2.23 5.45 21.58
N TYR A 364 3.22 5.24 20.70
CA TYR A 364 4.64 5.50 21.00
C TYR A 364 5.34 6.45 20.00
N CYS A 365 4.62 7.39 19.40
CA CYS A 365 5.12 8.29 18.34
C CYS A 365 6.34 9.16 18.71
N LYS A 366 6.62 9.37 20.00
CA LYS A 366 7.74 10.18 20.49
C LYS A 366 9.04 9.38 20.63
N GLU A 367 8.91 8.07 20.89
CA GLU A 367 10.03 7.20 21.23
C GLU A 367 10.52 6.38 20.05
N TYR A 368 9.66 6.16 19.05
CA TYR A 368 9.96 5.32 17.89
C TYR A 368 9.58 6.01 16.58
N VAL A 369 10.30 5.66 15.53
CA VAL A 369 10.05 6.13 14.17
C VAL A 369 10.03 4.98 13.17
N PRO A 370 9.21 5.08 12.11
CA PRO A 370 9.32 4.19 10.98
C PRO A 370 10.57 4.54 10.19
N ASN A 371 11.28 3.53 9.70
CA ASN A 371 12.43 3.68 8.82
C ASN A 371 12.27 2.77 7.59
N THR A 372 12.89 3.14 6.46
CA THR A 372 12.94 2.41 5.17
C THR A 372 11.63 2.27 4.37
N PRO A 373 11.70 2.02 3.04
CA PRO A 373 10.51 1.91 2.21
C PRO A 373 9.68 0.69 2.58
N THR A 374 8.37 0.90 2.63
CA THR A 374 7.40 -0.18 2.88
C THR A 374 7.45 -1.18 1.72
N TYR A 375 7.80 -2.44 1.99
CA TYR A 375 7.62 -3.51 1.02
C TYR A 375 6.12 -3.82 0.92
N LYS A 376 5.53 -3.62 -0.25
CA LYS A 376 4.09 -3.88 -0.46
C LYS A 376 3.84 -5.36 -0.74
N PHE A 377 2.74 -5.88 -0.21
CA PHE A 377 2.19 -7.20 -0.49
C PHE A 377 0.68 -7.08 -0.82
N GLY A 378 -0.12 -8.15 -0.79
CA GLY A 378 -1.49 -8.10 -1.34
C GLY A 378 -2.52 -7.32 -0.50
N GLY A 379 -2.24 -7.04 0.77
CA GLY A 379 -3.15 -6.36 1.70
C GLY A 379 -3.77 -7.33 2.69
N LEU A 380 -4.66 -6.85 3.55
CA LEU A 380 -5.52 -7.72 4.34
C LEU A 380 -6.84 -7.93 3.59
N GLY A 381 -7.29 -9.18 3.50
CA GLY A 381 -8.49 -9.56 2.76
C GLY A 381 -9.25 -10.70 3.44
N VAL A 382 -10.55 -10.78 3.13
CA VAL A 382 -11.38 -11.93 3.49
C VAL A 382 -11.12 -13.03 2.46
N SER A 383 -11.09 -14.29 2.88
CA SER A 383 -10.93 -15.41 1.96
C SER A 383 -12.10 -16.39 2.00
N GLU A 384 -12.37 -17.00 0.86
CA GLU A 384 -13.38 -18.05 0.68
C GLU A 384 -12.82 -19.23 -0.12
N GLY A 385 -13.44 -20.39 0.03
CA GLY A 385 -13.01 -21.59 -0.67
C GLY A 385 -13.26 -21.50 -2.17
N LEU A 386 -12.31 -21.98 -2.98
CA LEU A 386 -12.46 -22.06 -4.44
C LEU A 386 -13.71 -22.89 -4.82
N PRO A 387 -14.52 -22.42 -5.78
CA PRO A 387 -15.60 -23.24 -6.33
C PRO A 387 -15.00 -24.50 -6.98
N ASN A 388 -15.59 -25.65 -6.72
CA ASN A 388 -15.12 -26.91 -7.32
C ASN A 388 -15.28 -26.85 -8.85
N ASP A 389 -14.16 -26.96 -9.57
CA ASP A 389 -14.13 -27.61 -10.88
C ASP A 389 -14.12 -29.13 -10.65
N LYS A 390 -15.28 -29.72 -10.37
CA LYS A 390 -15.45 -31.20 -10.39
C LYS A 390 -16.76 -31.61 -11.02
#